data_AF-A0A820T432-F1
#
_entry.id   AF-A0A820T432-F1
#
_cell.length_a   1.000
_cell.length_b   1.000
_cell.length_c   1.000
_cell.angle_alpha   90.00
_cell.angle_beta   90.00
_cell.angle_gamma   90.00
#
_symmetry.space_group_name_H-M   'P 1'
#
loop_
_entity.id
_entity.type
_entity.pdbx_description
1 polymer ?
#
loop_
_entity_poly.entity_id
_entity_poly.type
_entity_poly.pdbx_seq_one_letter_code
_entity_poly.pdbx_strand_id
1 'polypeptide(L)'
;SNIIYLRDNYKDDHYYYRIVVFTGYRKNSGTKSKIYFKVVGDRGETNVRIFSNETHQIFQRGQIDTFIMTVPKSLGSLHYIHIWHDNQNNQSSSSWF
;
A
#
# COMPACT_ATOMS: atom_id res chain seq x y z
N SER A 1 -0.54 -5.89 -15.73
CA SER A 1 -0.42 -5.28 -14.40
C SER A 1 0.82 -5.86 -13.72
N ASN A 2 1.70 -5.01 -13.21
CA ASN A 2 2.91 -5.48 -12.51
C ASN A 2 2.55 -5.80 -11.06
N ILE A 3 3.00 -6.95 -10.58
CA ILE A 3 2.83 -7.38 -9.19
C ILE A 3 4.07 -6.94 -8.41
N ILE A 4 3.87 -6.19 -7.33
CA ILE A 4 4.93 -5.63 -6.47
C ILE A 4 4.93 -6.40 -5.15
N TYR A 5 6.02 -7.08 -4.83
CA TYR A 5 6.20 -7.67 -3.50
C TYR A 5 6.72 -6.60 -2.55
N LEU A 6 6.08 -6.45 -1.39
CA LEU A 6 6.54 -5.47 -0.41
C LEU A 6 7.92 -5.84 0.11
N ARG A 7 8.75 -4.81 0.32
CA ARG A 7 10.15 -4.95 0.77
C ARG A 7 10.29 -5.63 2.12
N ASP A 8 9.27 -5.52 2.97
CA ASP A 8 9.24 -6.08 4.32
C ASP A 8 8.56 -7.46 4.39
N ASN A 9 8.37 -8.11 3.25
CA ASN A 9 7.95 -9.51 3.20
C ASN A 9 9.09 -10.43 3.62
N TYR A 10 8.78 -11.42 4.45
CA TYR A 10 9.72 -12.46 4.82
C TYR A 10 9.45 -13.74 4.04
N LYS A 11 10.51 -14.42 3.61
CA LYS A 11 10.43 -15.69 2.84
C LYS A 11 9.70 -16.81 3.60
N ASP A 12 9.72 -16.75 4.93
CA ASP A 12 9.15 -17.75 5.82
C ASP A 12 7.71 -17.39 6.24
N ASP A 13 7.16 -16.27 5.76
CA ASP A 13 5.74 -15.96 5.94
C ASP A 13 4.89 -16.93 5.13
N HIS A 14 3.74 -17.32 5.69
CA HIS A 14 2.88 -18.34 5.09
C HIS A 14 1.54 -17.81 4.57
N TYR A 15 1.23 -16.54 4.82
CA TYR A 15 -0.04 -15.93 4.42
C TYR A 15 0.19 -14.73 3.52
N TYR A 16 -0.55 -14.67 2.42
CA TYR A 16 -0.40 -13.68 1.37
C TYR A 16 -1.69 -12.88 1.21
N TYR A 17 -1.55 -11.55 1.20
CA TYR A 17 -2.63 -10.61 1.00
C TYR A 17 -2.35 -9.79 -0.26
N ARG A 18 -3.28 -9.84 -1.22
CA ARG A 18 -3.21 -9.03 -2.44
C ARG A 18 -3.94 -7.72 -2.24
N ILE A 19 -3.21 -6.61 -2.31
CA ILE A 19 -3.75 -5.25 -2.19
C ILE A 19 -3.72 -4.61 -3.57
N VAL A 20 -4.88 -4.20 -4.09
CA VAL A 20 -5.00 -3.54 -5.39
C VAL A 20 -5.42 -2.11 -5.17
N VAL A 21 -4.59 -1.15 -5.60
CA VAL A 21 -4.83 0.28 -5.44
C VAL A 21 -5.13 0.89 -6.80
N PHE A 22 -6.27 1.59 -6.90
CA PHE A 22 -6.68 2.34 -8.07
C PHE A 22 -6.47 3.82 -7.80
N THR A 23 -5.59 4.47 -8.57
CA THR A 23 -5.42 5.91 -8.47
C THR A 23 -6.30 6.60 -9.50
N GLY A 24 -7.14 7.55 -9.06
CA GLY A 24 -8.14 8.18 -9.93
C GLY A 24 -7.57 8.88 -11.16
N TYR A 25 -8.44 9.24 -12.11
CA TYR A 25 -8.07 9.92 -13.36
C TYR A 25 -8.15 11.44 -13.30
N ARG A 26 -8.51 12.04 -12.15
CA ARG A 26 -8.57 13.50 -12.00
C ARG A 26 -7.18 14.11 -12.13
N LYS A 27 -7.09 15.37 -12.55
CA LYS A 27 -5.81 16.09 -12.58
C LYS A 27 -5.26 16.14 -11.14
N ASN A 28 -3.96 15.88 -10.98
CA ASN A 28 -3.26 15.86 -9.69
C ASN A 28 -3.72 14.77 -8.70
N SER A 29 -4.35 13.68 -9.17
CA SER A 29 -4.68 12.52 -8.32
C SER A 29 -3.49 11.63 -7.96
N GLY A 30 -2.43 11.68 -8.78
CA GLY A 30 -1.21 10.94 -8.51
C GLY A 30 -0.37 11.59 -7.42
N THR A 31 0.41 10.79 -6.70
CA THR A 31 1.22 11.27 -5.57
C THR A 31 2.65 10.72 -5.61
N LYS A 32 3.58 11.47 -5.00
CA LYS A 32 4.95 11.04 -4.69
C LYS A 32 5.18 10.91 -3.18
N SER A 33 4.16 11.15 -2.36
CA SER A 33 4.25 10.99 -0.91
C SER A 33 4.46 9.53 -0.54
N LYS A 34 5.08 9.28 0.62
CA LYS A 34 5.14 7.91 1.15
C LYS A 34 3.78 7.55 1.69
N ILE A 35 3.22 6.46 1.20
CA ILE A 35 1.94 5.93 1.66
C ILE A 35 2.20 4.79 2.63
N TYR A 36 1.74 4.99 3.86
CA TYR A 36 1.82 4.05 4.96
C TYR A 36 0.47 3.40 5.15
N PHE A 37 0.48 2.14 5.61
CA PHE A 37 -0.75 1.46 5.92
C PHE A 37 -0.59 0.40 7.01
N LYS A 38 -1.72 -0.01 7.59
CA LYS A 38 -1.84 -1.26 8.36
C LYS A 38 -3.14 -1.97 8.00
N VAL A 39 -3.12 -3.30 8.02
CA VAL A 39 -4.31 -4.12 7.75
C VAL A 39 -4.77 -4.75 9.05
N VAL A 40 -6.08 -4.66 9.34
CA VAL A 40 -6.71 -5.17 10.55
C VAL A 40 -7.74 -6.22 10.18
N GLY A 41 -7.67 -7.38 10.83
CA GLY A 41 -8.68 -8.44 10.76
C GLY A 41 -9.05 -8.98 12.15
N ASP A 42 -9.97 -9.93 12.18
CA ASP A 42 -10.50 -10.53 13.42
C ASP A 42 -9.44 -11.33 14.22
N ARG A 43 -8.36 -11.78 13.59
CA ARG A 43 -7.28 -12.55 14.22
C ARG A 43 -5.98 -11.76 14.43
N GLY A 44 -5.97 -10.47 14.11
CA GLY A 44 -4.84 -9.59 14.39
C GLY A 44 -4.71 -8.41 13.44
N GLU A 45 -3.65 -7.63 13.63
CA GLU A 45 -3.26 -6.53 12.76
C GLU A 45 -1.78 -6.62 12.35
N THR A 46 -1.44 -5.97 11.24
CA THR A 46 -0.05 -5.82 10.82
C THR A 46 0.64 -4.68 11.55
N ASN A 47 1.97 -4.73 11.63
CA ASN A 47 2.76 -3.52 11.84
C ASN A 47 2.52 -2.50 10.71
N VAL A 48 2.97 -1.26 10.92
CA VAL A 48 2.96 -0.23 9.88
C VAL A 48 3.84 -0.68 8.72
N ARG A 49 3.27 -0.67 7.52
CA ARG A 49 3.95 -1.00 6.26
C ARG A 49 3.93 0.19 5.31
N ILE A 50 4.81 0.15 4.31
CA ILE A 50 4.96 1.21 3.31
C ILE A 50 4.76 0.60 1.93
N PHE A 51 3.87 1.18 1.13
CA PHE A 51 3.83 0.86 -0.29
C PHE A 51 5.07 1.43 -0.97
N SER A 52 5.89 0.57 -1.55
CA SER A 52 7.11 0.96 -2.23
C SER A 52 7.40 0.04 -3.40
N ASN A 53 8.04 0.59 -4.42
CA ASN A 53 8.54 -0.14 -5.58
C ASN A 53 9.88 0.46 -6.01
N GLU A 54 10.81 -0.37 -6.45
CA GLU A 54 12.17 0.07 -6.80
C GLU A 54 12.30 0.45 -8.27
N THR A 55 11.47 -0.17 -9.12
CA THR A 55 11.66 -0.16 -10.58
C THR A 55 10.79 0.86 -11.29
N HIS A 56 9.62 1.19 -10.73
CA HIS A 56 8.63 2.05 -11.35
C HIS A 56 7.92 2.92 -10.33
N GLN A 57 7.44 4.07 -10.78
CA GLN A 57 6.57 4.93 -9.98
C GLN A 57 5.22 4.21 -9.73
N ILE A 58 4.76 4.31 -8.49
CA ILE A 58 3.46 3.84 -8.02
C ILE A 58 2.55 5.04 -7.77
N PHE A 59 1.25 4.81 -7.69
CA PHE A 59 0.23 5.83 -7.43
C PHE A 59 0.22 6.96 -8.46
N GLN A 60 0.47 6.64 -9.74
CA GLN A 60 0.32 7.61 -10.82
C GLN A 60 -1.14 7.71 -11.25
N ARG A 61 -1.52 8.87 -11.78
CA ARG A 61 -2.88 9.14 -12.27
C ARG A 61 -3.35 8.03 -13.23
N GLY A 62 -4.49 7.41 -12.94
CA GLY A 62 -5.06 6.34 -13.77
C GLY A 62 -4.34 4.99 -13.68
N GLN A 63 -3.40 4.83 -12.76
CA GLN A 63 -2.65 3.59 -12.56
C GLN A 63 -3.40 2.64 -11.63
N ILE A 64 -3.19 1.34 -11.89
CA ILE A 64 -3.57 0.25 -10.99
C ILE A 64 -2.28 -0.41 -10.51
N ASP A 65 -2.03 -0.32 -9.21
CA ASP A 65 -0.87 -0.94 -8.55
C ASP A 65 -1.32 -2.15 -7.76
N THR A 66 -0.67 -3.30 -7.98
CA THR A 66 -0.96 -4.55 -7.25
C THR A 66 0.21 -4.90 -6.34
N PHE A 67 -0.03 -4.99 -5.04
CA PHE A 67 0.95 -5.34 -4.03
C PHE A 67 0.66 -6.71 -3.43
N ILE A 68 1.71 -7.45 -3.11
CA ILE A 68 1.66 -8.68 -2.31
C ILE A 68 2.31 -8.40 -0.97
N MET A 69 1.52 -8.50 0.09
CA MET A 69 1.95 -8.42 1.49
C MET A 69 1.95 -9.81 2.10
N THR A 70 3.05 -10.21 2.72
CA THR A 70 3.15 -11.46 3.47
C THR A 70 3.13 -11.21 4.96
N VAL A 71 2.55 -12.15 5.70
CA VAL A 71 2.52 -12.13 7.18
C VAL A 71 2.68 -13.56 7.74
N PRO A 72 3.24 -13.71 8.95
CA PRO A 72 3.54 -15.02 9.52
C PRO A 72 2.28 -15.78 9.98
N LYS A 73 1.20 -15.06 10.29
CA LYS A 73 -0.09 -15.63 10.75
C LYS A 73 -1.24 -14.98 10.00
N SER A 74 -2.31 -15.74 9.75
CA SER A 74 -3.54 -15.22 9.15
C SER A 74 -4.11 -14.08 9.99
N LEU A 75 -4.49 -12.99 9.32
CA LEU A 75 -5.32 -11.91 9.88
C LEU A 75 -6.79 -12.31 10.02
N GLY A 76 -7.18 -13.47 9.50
CA GLY A 76 -8.56 -13.95 9.44
C GLY A 76 -9.45 -13.07 8.56
N SER A 77 -10.68 -12.82 8.99
CA SER A 77 -11.63 -11.95 8.28
C SER A 77 -11.14 -10.51 8.36
N LEU A 78 -10.91 -9.87 7.20
CA LEU A 78 -10.44 -8.49 7.17
C LEU A 78 -11.55 -7.54 7.57
N HIS A 79 -11.24 -6.61 8.48
CA HIS A 79 -12.17 -5.56 8.91
C HIS A 79 -11.91 -4.27 8.14
N TYR A 80 -10.69 -3.73 8.19
CA TYR A 80 -10.34 -2.49 7.52
C TYR A 80 -8.84 -2.38 7.24
N ILE A 81 -8.51 -1.48 6.32
CA ILE A 81 -7.16 -0.99 6.09
C ILE A 81 -7.10 0.46 6.55
N HIS A 82 -6.12 0.80 7.39
CA HIS A 82 -5.83 2.17 7.73
C HIS A 82 -4.70 2.64 6.82
N ILE A 83 -4.90 3.73 6.08
CA ILE A 83 -3.92 4.27 5.11
C ILE A 83 -3.71 5.75 5.41
N TRP A 84 -2.47 6.19 5.39
CA TRP A 84 -2.09 7.58 5.59
C TRP A 84 -0.81 7.91 4.83
N HIS A 85 -0.47 9.19 4.73
CA HIS A 85 0.78 9.64 4.13
C HIS A 85 1.55 10.53 5.09
N ASP A 86 2.87 10.65 4.89
CA ASP A 86 3.62 11.71 5.54
C ASP A 86 3.42 13.03 4.76
N ASN A 87 3.18 14.13 5.48
CA ASN A 87 3.09 15.47 4.90
C ASN A 87 4.48 16.12 4.76
N GLN A 88 5.55 15.35 4.58
CA GLN A 88 6.91 15.89 4.60
C GLN A 88 7.31 16.69 3.36
N ASN A 89 6.37 17.06 2.48
CA ASN A 89 6.64 17.85 1.31
C ASN A 89 5.84 19.16 1.36
N ASN A 90 6.53 20.27 1.65
CA ASN A 90 6.05 21.66 1.55
C ASN A 90 5.75 22.10 0.09
N GLN A 91 5.17 21.22 -0.72
CA GLN A 91 4.78 21.53 -2.10
C GLN A 91 3.33 21.12 -2.30
N SER A 92 2.61 21.88 -3.12
CA SER A 92 1.17 21.81 -3.37
C SER A 92 0.65 20.51 -4.03
N SER A 93 1.29 19.37 -3.76
CA SER A 93 1.00 18.02 -4.27
C SER A 93 0.61 17.02 -3.16
N SER A 94 0.38 17.49 -1.93
CA SER A 94 0.11 16.67 -0.73
C SER A 94 -1.35 16.19 -0.60
N SER A 95 -2.03 15.90 -1.70
CA SER A 95 -3.39 15.36 -1.69
C SER A 95 -3.47 14.01 -2.40
N TRP A 96 -3.98 12.99 -1.71
CA TRP A 96 -4.33 11.70 -2.28
C TRP A 96 -5.86 11.56 -2.24
N PHE A 97 -6.50 11.39 -3.40
CA PHE A 97 -7.95 11.27 -3.59
C PHE A 97 -8.29 10.02 -4.41
#